data_AF-A0A535SPN0-F1
#
_entry.id   AF-A0A535SPN0-F1
#
_cell.length_a   1.000
_cell.length_b   1.000
_cell.length_c   1.000
_cell.angle_alpha   90.00
_cell.angle_beta   90.00
_cell.angle_gamma   90.00
#
_symmetry.space_group_name_H-M   'P 1'
#
loop_
_entity.id
_entity.type
_entity.pdbx_description
1 polymer ?
#
loop_
_entity_poly.entity_id
_entity_poly.type
_entity_poly.pdbx_seq_one_letter_code
_entity_poly.pdbx_strand_id
1 'polypeptide(L)'
;MIQVLVSIATHTVALLLYPGLFAMVAFGALVELAWLRLSARDWGWPILPRRRPTPVVATVALCSVLAAVQLGAPLNPVPGDERSIVLAAVGLAFTVWAELALTVEFVAEPGLLLLVQVCWLLAVLGPAVQPESLRPQVLGNMLVPGLLPVKIACAFLYLLCLPPLLRLWPFAPAGERRGKRRLDAGRVLTWFAYCGLFTTLFITPSSEDAIGLLRFFGFAFLVAAIVIAIALLMQRRGPAIARGLYVRAVPPYAALVLAIVVVTSILMR
;
A
#
# COMPACT_ATOMS: atom_id res chain seq x y z
N MET A 1 18.95 -24.23 -20.17
CA MET A 1 18.75 -24.80 -18.80
C MET A 1 19.37 -23.94 -17.71
N ILE A 2 20.67 -23.61 -17.75
CA ILE A 2 21.32 -22.82 -16.67
C ILE A 2 20.66 -21.44 -16.48
N GLN A 3 20.38 -20.71 -17.55
CA GLN A 3 19.68 -19.42 -17.47
C GLN A 3 18.27 -19.52 -16.85
N VAL A 4 17.55 -20.62 -17.12
CA VAL A 4 16.23 -20.87 -16.55
C VAL A 4 16.32 -21.15 -15.05
N LEU A 5 17.30 -21.97 -14.64
CA LEU A 5 17.54 -22.27 -13.22
C LEU A 5 17.96 -21.02 -12.44
N VAL A 6 18.82 -20.19 -13.03
CA VAL A 6 19.23 -18.90 -12.43
C VAL A 6 18.03 -17.95 -12.32
N SER A 7 17.20 -17.84 -13.35
CA SER A 7 15.97 -17.03 -13.32
C SER A 7 14.98 -17.51 -12.27
N ILE A 8 14.75 -18.83 -12.15
CA ILE A 8 13.89 -19.38 -11.10
C ILE A 8 14.47 -19.08 -9.71
N ALA A 9 15.78 -19.23 -9.53
CA ALA A 9 16.44 -18.95 -8.26
C ALA A 9 16.31 -17.47 -7.86
N THR A 10 16.54 -16.52 -8.78
CA THR A 10 16.42 -15.09 -8.49
C THR A 10 15.00 -14.70 -8.12
N HIS A 11 13.99 -15.21 -8.83
CA HIS A 11 12.58 -14.99 -8.51
C HIS A 11 12.19 -15.63 -7.17
N THR A 12 12.70 -16.82 -6.87
CA THR A 12 12.44 -17.49 -5.58
C THR A 12 13.04 -16.69 -4.42
N VAL A 13 14.25 -16.18 -4.58
CA VAL A 13 14.89 -15.28 -3.61
C VAL A 13 14.08 -13.99 -3.45
N ALA A 14 13.60 -13.40 -4.55
CA ALA A 14 12.76 -12.21 -4.53
C ALA A 14 11.48 -12.42 -3.71
N LEU A 15 10.81 -13.54 -3.95
CA LEU A 15 9.53 -13.89 -3.34
C LEU A 15 9.66 -14.24 -1.85
N LEU A 16 10.74 -14.92 -1.45
CA LEU A 16 10.90 -15.42 -0.08
C LEU A 16 11.64 -14.44 0.84
N LEU A 17 12.71 -13.81 0.36
CA LEU A 17 13.64 -13.05 1.19
C LEU A 17 13.39 -11.54 1.08
N TYR A 18 13.87 -10.94 -0.01
CA TYR A 18 13.78 -9.50 -0.24
C TYR A 18 13.53 -9.25 -1.73
N PRO A 19 12.54 -8.41 -2.09
CA PRO A 19 11.65 -7.63 -1.22
C PRO A 19 10.41 -8.40 -0.68
N GLY A 20 10.32 -9.71 -0.91
CA GLY A 20 9.14 -10.54 -0.62
C GLY A 20 8.89 -10.86 0.87
N LEU A 21 8.50 -12.11 1.15
CA LEU A 21 7.80 -12.49 2.37
C LEU A 21 8.54 -12.11 3.67
N PHE A 22 9.84 -12.37 3.77
CA PHE A 22 10.59 -12.07 4.99
C PHE A 22 10.65 -10.57 5.27
N ALA A 23 10.99 -9.76 4.27
CA ALA A 23 11.03 -8.30 4.38
C ALA A 23 9.64 -7.74 4.74
N MET A 24 8.58 -8.25 4.13
CA MET A 24 7.21 -7.86 4.41
C MET A 24 6.79 -8.18 5.86
N VAL A 25 7.09 -9.39 6.34
CA VAL A 25 6.76 -9.79 7.71
C VAL A 25 7.57 -8.97 8.72
N ALA A 26 8.86 -8.75 8.49
CA ALA A 26 9.70 -7.96 9.38
C ALA A 26 9.22 -6.50 9.46
N PHE A 27 9.04 -5.85 8.31
CA PHE A 27 8.57 -4.47 8.24
C PHE A 27 7.16 -4.33 8.82
N GLY A 28 6.25 -5.18 8.36
CA GLY A 28 4.86 -5.18 8.78
C GLY A 28 4.69 -5.43 10.26
N ALA A 29 5.44 -6.36 10.86
CA ALA A 29 5.37 -6.63 12.29
C ALA A 29 5.83 -5.41 13.11
N LEU A 30 6.89 -4.73 12.71
CA LEU A 30 7.38 -3.52 13.39
C LEU A 30 6.35 -2.39 13.33
N VAL A 31 5.81 -2.11 12.15
CA VAL A 31 4.81 -1.06 11.95
C VAL A 31 3.50 -1.39 12.68
N GLU A 32 3.07 -2.65 12.62
CA GLU A 32 1.88 -3.12 13.30
C GLU A 32 2.00 -3.03 14.83
N LEU A 33 3.16 -3.38 15.38
CA LEU A 33 3.44 -3.20 16.80
C LEU A 33 3.41 -1.72 17.20
N ALA A 34 3.98 -0.83 16.38
CA ALA A 34 3.92 0.61 16.61
C ALA A 34 2.47 1.12 16.59
N TRP A 35 1.68 0.69 15.61
CA TRP A 35 0.25 1.00 15.54
C TRP A 35 -0.51 0.54 16.78
N LEU A 36 -0.33 -0.71 17.21
CA LEU A 36 -1.00 -1.26 18.39
C LEU A 36 -0.63 -0.50 19.65
N ARG A 37 0.65 -0.16 19.83
CA ARG A 37 1.11 0.62 21.00
C ARG A 37 0.57 2.04 21.02
N LEU A 38 0.54 2.72 19.88
CA LEU A 38 0.07 4.11 19.81
C LEU A 38 -1.45 4.23 19.92
N SER A 39 -2.16 3.15 19.63
CA SER A 39 -3.61 3.15 19.50
C SER A 39 -4.33 2.44 20.65
N ALA A 40 -3.62 1.64 21.45
CA ALA A 40 -4.14 1.04 22.69
C ALA A 40 -4.07 2.03 23.86
N ARG A 41 -5.09 1.98 24.73
CA ARG A 41 -5.12 2.76 25.98
C ARG A 41 -4.39 2.04 27.14
N ASP A 42 -4.23 0.72 27.02
CA ASP A 42 -3.59 -0.14 28.00
C ASP A 42 -2.28 -0.75 27.47
N TRP A 43 -1.23 -0.67 28.29
CA TRP A 43 0.14 -1.08 27.95
C TRP A 43 0.36 -2.61 28.08
N GLY A 44 -0.46 -3.39 27.37
CA GLY A 44 -0.38 -4.86 27.34
C GLY A 44 0.30 -5.38 26.08
N TRP A 45 0.92 -6.57 26.17
CA TRP A 45 1.39 -7.28 24.98
C TRP A 45 0.22 -7.65 24.06
N PRO A 46 0.37 -7.51 22.73
CA PRO A 46 -0.68 -7.85 21.79
C PRO A 46 -0.94 -9.36 21.83
N ILE A 47 -2.22 -9.74 21.78
CA ILE A 47 -2.60 -11.14 21.72
C ILE A 47 -2.32 -11.63 20.31
N LEU A 48 -1.45 -12.63 20.19
CA LEU A 48 -1.16 -13.32 18.92
C LEU A 48 -2.46 -13.92 18.35
N PRO A 49 -2.67 -13.86 17.03
CA PRO A 49 -3.83 -14.46 16.40
C PRO A 49 -3.78 -15.97 16.61
N ARG A 50 -4.64 -16.49 17.49
CA ARG A 50 -4.76 -17.92 17.79
C ARG A 50 -5.57 -18.68 16.73
N ARG A 51 -5.86 -18.07 15.58
CA ARG A 51 -6.65 -18.67 14.49
C ARG A 51 -5.72 -19.38 13.50
N ARG A 52 -6.19 -20.51 12.98
CA ARG A 52 -5.54 -21.25 11.89
C ARG A 52 -5.40 -20.35 10.65
N PRO A 53 -4.36 -20.54 9.82
CA PRO A 53 -4.22 -19.82 8.57
C PRO A 53 -5.50 -20.00 7.73
N THR A 54 -6.19 -18.91 7.44
CA THR A 54 -7.38 -18.91 6.60
C THR A 54 -6.95 -18.80 5.14
N PRO A 55 -7.75 -19.31 4.18
CA PRO A 55 -7.47 -19.15 2.76
C PRO A 55 -7.33 -17.67 2.36
N VAL A 56 -8.04 -16.77 3.05
CA VAL A 56 -7.93 -15.31 2.86
C VAL A 56 -6.51 -14.81 3.13
N VAL A 57 -5.91 -15.20 4.26
CA VAL A 57 -4.54 -14.79 4.62
C VAL A 57 -3.52 -15.34 3.62
N ALA A 58 -3.72 -16.56 3.11
CA ALA A 58 -2.87 -17.12 2.07
C ALA A 58 -2.96 -16.32 0.76
N THR A 59 -4.16 -15.97 0.31
CA THR A 59 -4.35 -15.11 -0.87
C THR A 59 -3.74 -13.74 -0.66
N VAL A 60 -3.95 -13.13 0.51
CA VAL A 60 -3.34 -11.83 0.85
C VAL A 60 -1.82 -11.92 0.83
N ALA A 61 -1.23 -12.99 1.38
CA ALA A 61 0.21 -13.22 1.36
C ALA A 61 0.73 -13.32 -0.09
N LEU A 62 0.11 -14.15 -0.93
CA LEU A 62 0.53 -14.33 -2.32
C LEU A 62 0.45 -13.02 -3.11
N CYS A 63 -0.68 -12.33 -3.01
CA CYS A 63 -0.92 -11.07 -3.72
C CYS A 63 0.01 -9.94 -3.25
N SER A 64 0.26 -9.85 -1.94
CA SER A 64 1.15 -8.83 -1.38
C SER A 64 2.63 -9.12 -1.68
N VAL A 65 3.05 -10.39 -1.69
CA VAL A 65 4.40 -10.79 -2.13
C VAL A 65 4.60 -10.48 -3.60
N LEU A 66 3.61 -10.82 -4.44
CA LEU A 66 3.64 -10.47 -5.86
C LEU A 66 3.80 -8.97 -6.05
N ALA A 67 3.03 -8.14 -5.33
CA ALA A 67 3.16 -6.70 -5.39
C ALA A 67 4.50 -6.18 -4.84
N ALA A 68 5.04 -6.77 -3.78
CA ALA A 68 6.32 -6.38 -3.19
C ALA A 68 7.49 -6.61 -4.15
N VAL A 69 7.45 -7.67 -4.96
CA VAL A 69 8.47 -7.96 -5.98
C VAL A 69 8.42 -6.96 -7.14
N GLN A 70 7.27 -6.33 -7.39
CA GLN A 70 7.14 -5.27 -8.40
C GLN A 70 7.71 -3.92 -7.95
N LEU A 71 8.17 -3.79 -6.70
CA LEU A 71 8.66 -2.51 -6.17
C LEU A 71 9.98 -2.10 -6.81
N GLY A 72 10.20 -0.79 -6.91
CA GLY A 72 11.49 -0.18 -7.25
C GLY A 72 12.44 -0.17 -6.05
N ALA A 73 12.40 -1.23 -5.23
CA ALA A 73 13.24 -1.36 -4.06
C ALA A 73 14.69 -1.65 -4.49
N PRO A 74 15.71 -0.97 -3.91
CA PRO A 74 17.12 -1.19 -4.25
C PRO A 74 17.55 -2.62 -3.95
N LEU A 75 18.43 -3.20 -4.77
CA LEU A 75 18.89 -4.60 -4.65
C LEU A 75 17.78 -5.65 -4.81
N ASN A 76 16.60 -5.28 -5.33
CA ASN A 76 15.57 -6.24 -5.69
C ASN A 76 16.10 -7.12 -6.85
N PRO A 77 16.16 -8.47 -6.67
CA PRO A 77 16.77 -9.38 -7.63
C PRO A 77 15.97 -9.54 -8.92
N VAL A 78 14.71 -9.10 -8.99
CA VAL A 78 13.93 -9.10 -10.23
C VAL A 78 14.36 -7.94 -11.12
N PRO A 79 14.71 -8.15 -12.40
CA PRO A 79 15.10 -7.09 -13.32
C PRO A 79 14.08 -5.94 -13.39
N GLY A 80 14.55 -4.70 -13.50
CA GLY A 80 13.69 -3.52 -13.60
C GLY A 80 12.71 -3.56 -14.79
N ASP A 81 13.12 -4.19 -15.89
CA ASP A 81 12.32 -4.33 -17.11
C ASP A 81 11.10 -5.24 -16.95
N GLU A 82 11.14 -6.18 -15.99
CA GLU A 82 10.08 -7.15 -15.73
C GLU A 82 9.05 -6.63 -14.70
N ARG A 83 9.36 -5.50 -14.04
CA ARG A 83 8.50 -4.93 -13.00
C ARG A 83 7.39 -4.07 -13.60
N SER A 84 6.17 -4.28 -13.11
CA SER A 84 4.97 -3.59 -13.60
C SER A 84 4.14 -3.04 -12.45
N ILE A 85 3.84 -1.74 -12.52
CA ILE A 85 2.95 -1.07 -11.58
C ILE A 85 1.54 -1.67 -11.66
N VAL A 86 1.10 -2.10 -12.85
CA VAL A 86 -0.22 -2.72 -13.01
C VAL A 86 -0.27 -4.02 -12.22
N LEU A 87 0.78 -4.86 -12.28
CA LEU A 87 0.85 -6.08 -11.48
C LEU A 87 0.86 -5.78 -9.97
N ALA A 88 1.58 -4.73 -9.54
CA ALA A 88 1.58 -4.29 -8.15
C ALA A 88 0.19 -3.82 -7.70
N ALA A 89 -0.46 -2.98 -8.52
CA ALA A 89 -1.76 -2.40 -8.26
C ALA A 89 -2.85 -3.47 -8.21
N VAL A 90 -2.85 -4.39 -9.18
CA VAL A 90 -3.77 -5.51 -9.26
C VAL A 90 -3.57 -6.46 -8.09
N GLY A 91 -2.33 -6.82 -7.75
CA GLY A 91 -2.02 -7.65 -6.58
C GLY A 91 -2.59 -7.05 -5.29
N LEU A 92 -2.30 -5.79 -5.01
CA LEU A 92 -2.84 -5.09 -3.82
C LEU A 92 -4.36 -4.86 -3.90
N ALA A 93 -4.93 -4.66 -5.09
CA ALA A 93 -6.36 -4.58 -5.23
C ALA A 93 -7.01 -5.92 -4.86
N PHE A 94 -6.43 -7.04 -5.31
CA PHE A 94 -6.94 -8.37 -5.01
C PHE A 94 -6.91 -8.71 -3.52
N THR A 95 -6.00 -8.15 -2.70
CA THR A 95 -6.04 -8.37 -1.25
C THR A 95 -7.34 -7.86 -0.64
N VAL A 96 -7.82 -6.71 -1.13
CA VAL A 96 -9.08 -6.10 -0.70
C VAL A 96 -10.28 -6.92 -1.18
N TRP A 97 -10.26 -7.36 -2.44
CA TRP A 97 -11.31 -8.20 -3.02
C TRP A 97 -11.40 -9.59 -2.37
N ALA A 98 -10.27 -10.22 -2.05
CA ALA A 98 -10.24 -11.52 -1.37
C ALA A 98 -10.97 -11.45 -0.03
N GLU A 99 -10.74 -10.36 0.70
CA GLU A 99 -11.37 -10.12 1.99
C GLU A 99 -12.85 -9.72 1.87
N LEU A 100 -13.21 -8.94 0.86
CA LEU A 100 -14.61 -8.70 0.55
C LEU A 100 -15.30 -10.02 0.19
N ALA A 101 -14.82 -10.77 -0.78
CA ALA A 101 -15.46 -11.98 -1.27
C ALA A 101 -15.60 -13.09 -0.21
N LEU A 102 -14.60 -13.26 0.65
CA LEU A 102 -14.53 -14.39 1.58
C LEU A 102 -14.95 -14.02 3.01
N THR A 103 -15.01 -12.73 3.35
CA THR A 103 -15.26 -12.25 4.72
C THR A 103 -16.08 -10.95 4.77
N VAL A 104 -17.03 -10.73 3.84
CA VAL A 104 -17.89 -9.51 3.78
C VAL A 104 -18.42 -9.09 5.16
N GLU A 105 -18.91 -10.04 5.95
CA GLU A 105 -19.52 -9.82 7.27
C GLU A 105 -18.55 -9.18 8.29
N PHE A 106 -17.25 -9.32 8.05
CA PHE A 106 -16.18 -8.77 8.88
C PHE A 106 -15.55 -7.50 8.27
N VAL A 107 -16.04 -7.04 7.13
CA VAL A 107 -15.60 -5.80 6.49
C VAL A 107 -16.53 -4.65 6.89
N ALA A 108 -15.97 -3.64 7.53
CA ALA A 108 -16.71 -2.42 7.82
C ALA A 108 -16.94 -1.62 6.52
N GLU A 109 -18.18 -1.22 6.26
CA GLU A 109 -18.56 -0.35 5.12
C GLU A 109 -17.98 -0.77 3.75
N PRO A 110 -18.36 -1.95 3.22
CA PRO A 110 -17.75 -2.50 2.01
C PRO A 110 -17.85 -1.58 0.78
N GLY A 111 -18.98 -0.87 0.63
CA GLY A 111 -19.15 0.08 -0.48
C GLY A 111 -18.20 1.27 -0.42
N LEU A 112 -17.88 1.77 0.78
CA LEU A 112 -16.94 2.88 0.95
C LEU A 112 -15.50 2.43 0.66
N LEU A 113 -15.16 1.20 1.04
CA LEU A 113 -13.86 0.62 0.79
C LEU A 113 -13.62 0.35 -0.71
N LEU A 114 -14.64 -0.04 -1.48
CA LEU A 114 -14.57 -0.10 -2.94
C LEU A 114 -14.33 1.28 -3.58
N LEU A 115 -15.04 2.31 -3.11
CA LEU A 115 -14.83 3.69 -3.56
C LEU A 115 -13.38 4.14 -3.32
N VAL A 116 -12.86 3.91 -2.11
CA VAL A 116 -11.47 4.22 -1.76
C VAL A 116 -10.49 3.45 -2.64
N GLN A 117 -10.77 2.17 -2.92
CA GLN A 117 -9.93 1.35 -3.79
C GLN A 117 -9.87 1.90 -5.22
N VAL A 118 -10.98 2.35 -5.78
CA VAL A 118 -11.01 3.00 -7.10
C VAL A 118 -10.22 4.31 -7.08
N CYS A 119 -10.40 5.14 -6.06
CA CYS A 119 -9.61 6.38 -5.88
C CYS A 119 -8.11 6.10 -5.73
N TRP A 120 -7.75 5.01 -5.05
CA TRP A 120 -6.35 4.58 -4.91
C TRP A 120 -5.77 4.09 -6.23
N LEU A 121 -6.52 3.32 -7.03
CA LEU A 121 -6.08 2.89 -8.36
C LEU A 121 -5.82 4.09 -9.27
N LEU A 122 -6.67 5.13 -9.20
CA LEU A 122 -6.42 6.39 -9.90
C LEU A 122 -5.11 7.04 -9.44
N ALA A 123 -4.84 7.08 -8.14
CA ALA A 123 -3.58 7.62 -7.60
C ALA A 123 -2.34 6.83 -8.03
N VAL A 124 -2.46 5.52 -8.20
CA VAL A 124 -1.38 4.63 -8.65
C VAL A 124 -1.11 4.80 -10.15
N LEU A 125 -2.16 4.84 -10.96
CA LEU A 125 -2.05 4.83 -12.42
C LEU A 125 -1.96 6.23 -13.03
N GLY A 126 -2.44 7.26 -12.33
CA GLY A 126 -2.40 8.66 -12.80
C GLY A 126 -1.02 9.12 -13.27
N PRO A 127 0.06 8.89 -12.48
CA PRO A 127 1.42 9.25 -12.89
C PRO A 127 1.94 8.45 -14.10
N ALA A 128 1.34 7.30 -14.44
CA ALA A 128 1.77 6.44 -15.54
C ALA A 128 1.27 6.93 -16.92
N VAL A 129 0.25 7.79 -16.95
CA VAL A 129 -0.45 8.18 -18.19
C VAL A 129 0.47 8.94 -19.16
N GLN A 130 1.30 9.85 -18.66
CA GLN A 130 2.19 10.65 -19.51
C GLN A 130 3.49 9.99 -19.97
N PRO A 131 4.27 9.31 -19.10
CA PRO A 131 5.47 8.61 -19.55
C PRO A 131 5.18 7.41 -20.44
N GLU A 132 3.90 7.02 -20.56
CA GLU A 132 3.45 5.82 -21.28
C GLU A 132 4.21 4.56 -20.82
N SER A 133 4.70 4.59 -19.57
CA SER A 133 5.55 3.57 -19.00
C SER A 133 4.89 3.00 -17.75
N LEU A 134 4.79 1.67 -17.73
CA LEU A 134 4.27 0.93 -16.59
C LEU A 134 5.38 0.54 -15.60
N ARG A 135 6.61 1.02 -15.83
CA ARG A 135 7.79 0.71 -15.03
C ARG A 135 7.84 1.60 -13.78
N PRO A 136 7.81 1.02 -12.58
CA PRO A 136 7.80 1.78 -11.32
C PRO A 136 8.97 2.77 -11.17
N GLN A 137 10.16 2.39 -11.64
CA GLN A 137 11.39 3.20 -11.54
C GLN A 137 11.33 4.44 -12.42
N VAL A 138 10.75 4.30 -13.62
CA VAL A 138 10.65 5.39 -14.58
C VAL A 138 9.74 6.48 -14.03
N LEU A 139 8.58 6.09 -13.47
CA LEU A 139 7.64 7.04 -12.86
C LEU A 139 8.24 7.77 -11.67
N GLY A 140 8.94 7.02 -10.83
CA GLY A 140 9.60 7.58 -9.67
C GLY A 140 10.65 8.63 -10.04
N ASN A 141 11.51 8.32 -11.03
CA ASN A 141 12.64 9.17 -11.44
C ASN A 141 12.24 10.32 -12.37
N MET A 142 10.98 10.38 -12.83
CA MET A 142 10.48 11.49 -13.63
C MET A 142 10.41 12.77 -12.79
N LEU A 143 11.36 13.67 -13.04
CA LEU A 143 11.47 15.02 -12.48
C LEU A 143 11.10 16.08 -13.53
N VAL A 144 10.10 15.81 -14.38
CA VAL A 144 9.60 16.82 -15.32
C VAL A 144 8.77 17.83 -14.53
N PRO A 145 9.15 19.14 -14.50
CA PRO A 145 8.47 20.13 -13.67
C PRO A 145 6.95 20.23 -13.91
N GLY A 146 6.51 20.05 -15.16
CA GLY A 146 5.08 20.06 -15.50
C GLY A 146 4.28 18.86 -15.00
N LEU A 147 4.94 17.77 -14.60
CA LEU A 147 4.31 16.57 -14.02
C LEU A 147 4.30 16.57 -12.49
N LEU A 148 5.00 17.51 -11.85
CA LEU A 148 5.03 17.63 -10.39
C LEU A 148 3.63 17.84 -9.77
N PRO A 149 2.74 18.68 -10.32
CA PRO A 149 1.40 18.86 -9.76
C PRO A 149 0.58 17.56 -9.75
N VAL A 150 0.65 16.78 -10.85
CA VAL A 150 0.01 15.47 -10.96
C VAL A 150 0.57 14.52 -9.90
N LYS A 151 1.90 14.46 -9.78
CA LYS A 151 2.61 13.58 -8.84
C LYS A 151 2.23 13.91 -7.39
N ILE A 152 2.18 15.18 -7.03
CA ILE A 152 1.80 15.64 -5.68
C ILE A 152 0.33 15.32 -5.40
N ALA A 153 -0.58 15.60 -6.34
CA ALA A 153 -2.01 15.34 -6.18
C ALA A 153 -2.29 13.84 -6.04
N CYS A 154 -1.64 13.00 -6.86
CA CYS A 154 -1.71 11.55 -6.76
C CYS A 154 -1.11 11.04 -5.44
N ALA A 155 0.05 11.57 -5.00
CA ALA A 155 0.66 11.20 -3.74
C ALA A 155 -0.27 11.49 -2.54
N PHE A 156 -0.90 12.67 -2.53
CA PHE A 156 -1.84 13.02 -1.47
C PHE A 156 -3.08 12.11 -1.48
N LEU A 157 -3.65 11.85 -2.67
CA LEU A 157 -4.77 10.93 -2.82
C LEU A 157 -4.40 9.51 -2.35
N TYR A 158 -3.21 9.02 -2.69
CA TYR A 158 -2.70 7.73 -2.25
C TYR A 158 -2.65 7.64 -0.72
N LEU A 159 -2.04 8.64 -0.06
CA LEU A 159 -1.93 8.69 1.40
C LEU A 159 -3.29 8.73 2.09
N LEU A 160 -4.26 9.45 1.53
CA LEU A 160 -5.63 9.50 2.05
C LEU A 160 -6.35 8.15 1.94
N CYS A 161 -6.06 7.37 0.91
CA CYS A 161 -6.69 6.07 0.67
C CYS A 161 -6.05 4.93 1.46
N LEU A 162 -4.84 5.11 2.01
CA LEU A 162 -4.12 4.06 2.73
C LEU A 162 -4.77 3.60 4.04
N PRO A 163 -5.23 4.49 4.95
CA PRO A 163 -5.81 4.05 6.22
C PRO A 163 -7.02 3.10 6.07
N PRO A 164 -7.97 3.32 5.14
CA PRO A 164 -9.06 2.37 4.86
C PRO A 164 -8.57 1.05 4.28
N LEU A 165 -7.64 1.08 3.32
CA LEU A 165 -7.08 -0.12 2.68
C LEU A 165 -6.34 -1.01 3.68
N LEU A 166 -5.66 -0.38 4.65
CA LEU A 166 -5.00 -1.04 5.77
C LEU A 166 -5.92 -1.24 6.99
N ARG A 167 -7.23 -0.96 6.89
CA ARG A 167 -8.22 -1.18 7.96
C ARG A 167 -7.88 -0.49 9.28
N LEU A 168 -7.27 0.69 9.21
CA LEU A 168 -6.86 1.50 10.36
C LEU A 168 -7.95 2.51 10.77
N TRP A 169 -8.96 2.67 9.94
CA TRP A 169 -10.07 3.60 10.10
C TRP A 169 -11.02 3.23 11.27
N PRO A 170 -11.82 4.18 11.78
CA PRO A 170 -12.54 4.02 13.06
C PRO A 170 -13.82 3.17 12.99
N PHE A 171 -14.12 2.51 11.87
CA PHE A 171 -15.33 1.70 11.73
C PHE A 171 -15.14 0.31 12.31
N ALA A 172 -16.00 -0.07 13.24
CA ALA A 172 -16.01 -1.43 13.78
C ALA A 172 -16.85 -2.34 12.87
N PRO A 173 -16.37 -3.54 12.52
CA PRO A 173 -17.20 -4.52 11.84
C PRO A 173 -18.34 -4.99 12.76
N ALA A 174 -19.46 -5.39 12.17
CA ALA A 174 -20.72 -5.66 12.89
C ALA A 174 -20.61 -6.75 13.98
N GLY A 175 -19.58 -7.61 13.91
CA GLY A 175 -19.34 -8.71 14.86
C GLY A 175 -18.35 -8.43 15.99
N GLU A 176 -17.58 -7.33 15.99
CA GLU A 176 -16.58 -7.06 17.03
C GLU A 176 -17.12 -6.16 18.14
N ARG A 177 -17.57 -6.79 19.24
CA ARG A 177 -17.70 -6.10 20.53
C ARG A 177 -16.30 -5.72 20.99
N ARG A 178 -16.03 -4.42 21.17
CA ARG A 178 -14.79 -3.81 21.70
C ARG A 178 -14.05 -4.73 22.68
N GLY A 179 -13.16 -5.56 22.14
CA GLY A 179 -12.23 -6.42 22.86
C GLY A 179 -10.81 -6.11 22.39
N LYS A 180 -9.82 -6.35 23.25
CA LYS A 180 -8.39 -6.03 23.05
C LYS A 180 -7.96 -6.14 21.58
N ARG A 181 -7.37 -5.06 21.04
CA ARG A 181 -6.83 -5.03 19.67
C ARG A 181 -5.81 -6.14 19.47
N ARG A 182 -6.04 -6.97 18.45
CA ARG A 182 -5.20 -8.11 18.09
C ARG A 182 -4.29 -7.74 16.93
N LEU A 183 -3.19 -8.49 16.81
CA LEU A 183 -2.30 -8.38 15.66
C LEU A 183 -2.99 -8.99 14.43
N ASP A 184 -3.13 -8.20 13.38
CA ASP A 184 -3.78 -8.59 12.13
C ASP A 184 -2.73 -9.05 11.11
N ALA A 185 -2.72 -10.35 10.82
CA ALA A 185 -1.77 -10.95 9.89
C ALA A 185 -1.89 -10.40 8.46
N GLY A 186 -3.11 -10.10 7.99
CA GLY A 186 -3.33 -9.53 6.67
C GLY A 186 -2.76 -8.12 6.57
N ARG A 187 -2.86 -7.34 7.65
CA ARG A 187 -2.27 -6.00 7.74
C ARG A 187 -0.74 -6.04 7.79
N VAL A 188 -0.16 -6.95 8.58
CA VAL A 188 1.30 -7.18 8.60
C VAL A 188 1.83 -7.45 7.20
N LEU A 189 1.16 -8.31 6.44
CA LEU A 189 1.60 -8.68 5.09
C LEU A 189 1.47 -7.54 4.07
N THR A 190 0.54 -6.60 4.27
CA THR A 190 0.24 -5.55 3.28
C THR A 190 0.99 -4.25 3.51
N TRP A 191 1.42 -3.95 4.75
CA TRP A 191 2.14 -2.71 5.11
C TRP A 191 3.31 -2.40 4.16
N PHE A 192 4.21 -3.36 3.97
CA PHE A 192 5.40 -3.14 3.16
C PHE A 192 5.06 -2.90 1.69
N ALA A 193 4.14 -3.68 1.12
CA ALA A 193 3.76 -3.55 -0.27
C ALA A 193 3.08 -2.21 -0.57
N TYR A 194 2.20 -1.72 0.31
CA TYR A 194 1.59 -0.39 0.17
C TYR A 194 2.59 0.75 0.37
N CYS A 195 3.36 0.75 1.47
CA CYS A 195 4.31 1.82 1.76
C CYS A 195 5.46 1.84 0.74
N GLY A 196 5.98 0.66 0.37
CA GLY A 196 7.03 0.53 -0.63
C GLY A 196 6.57 0.95 -2.03
N LEU A 197 5.30 0.70 -2.40
CA LEU A 197 4.75 1.17 -3.66
C LEU A 197 4.66 2.69 -3.69
N PHE A 198 4.23 3.33 -2.60
CA PHE A 198 4.27 4.80 -2.50
C PHE A 198 5.70 5.33 -2.67
N THR A 199 6.67 4.78 -1.93
CA THR A 199 8.07 5.22 -2.01
C THR A 199 8.61 5.03 -3.43
N THR A 200 8.25 3.94 -4.09
CA THR A 200 8.63 3.66 -5.48
C THR A 200 8.03 4.68 -6.46
N LEU A 201 6.74 5.00 -6.36
CA LEU A 201 6.06 5.86 -7.32
C LEU A 201 6.40 7.34 -7.15
N PHE A 202 6.60 7.80 -5.91
CA PHE A 202 6.63 9.22 -5.61
C PHE A 202 8.00 9.75 -5.17
N ILE A 203 8.90 8.90 -4.67
CA ILE A 203 10.15 9.35 -4.04
C ILE A 203 11.41 8.72 -4.67
N THR A 204 11.35 7.46 -5.12
CA THR A 204 12.43 6.61 -5.72
C THR A 204 13.85 6.89 -5.21
N PRO A 205 14.44 5.98 -4.43
CA PRO A 205 15.86 6.04 -4.13
C PRO A 205 16.67 5.81 -5.41
N SER A 206 17.57 6.74 -5.74
CA SER A 206 18.34 6.75 -6.98
C SER A 206 19.59 5.85 -6.97
N SER A 207 19.95 5.25 -5.84
CA SER A 207 21.18 4.46 -5.68
C SER A 207 20.85 3.00 -5.38
N GLU A 208 21.45 2.06 -6.11
CA GLU A 208 21.37 0.62 -5.85
C GLU A 208 22.28 0.16 -4.68
N ASP A 209 22.85 1.11 -3.93
CA ASP A 209 23.76 0.83 -2.80
C ASP A 209 23.01 0.69 -1.46
N ALA A 210 23.73 0.26 -0.42
CA ALA A 210 23.21 0.17 0.95
C ALA A 210 22.58 1.48 1.47
N ILE A 211 23.08 2.64 1.01
CA ILE A 211 22.50 3.95 1.33
C ILE A 211 21.12 4.11 0.67
N GLY A 212 20.95 3.63 -0.55
CA GLY A 212 19.66 3.60 -1.24
C GLY A 212 18.66 2.73 -0.52
N LEU A 213 19.09 1.55 -0.06
CA LEU A 213 18.28 0.66 0.76
C LEU A 213 17.80 1.35 2.04
N LEU A 214 18.72 2.01 2.76
CA LEU A 214 18.39 2.76 3.97
C LEU A 214 17.39 3.89 3.70
N ARG A 215 17.57 4.63 2.60
CA ARG A 215 16.64 5.69 2.16
C ARG A 215 15.26 5.11 1.82
N PHE A 216 15.20 4.02 1.07
CA PHE A 216 13.95 3.36 0.70
C PHE A 216 13.14 2.98 1.95
N PHE A 217 13.77 2.25 2.88
CA PHE A 217 13.11 1.87 4.12
C PHE A 217 12.79 3.08 4.99
N GLY A 218 13.67 4.08 5.07
CA GLY A 218 13.42 5.33 5.79
C GLY A 218 12.16 6.04 5.29
N PHE A 219 12.00 6.16 3.97
CA PHE A 219 10.79 6.73 3.39
C PHE A 219 9.56 5.82 3.58
N ALA A 220 9.70 4.51 3.44
CA ALA A 220 8.59 3.58 3.68
C ALA A 220 8.10 3.65 5.14
N PHE A 221 9.01 3.75 6.12
CA PHE A 221 8.68 3.99 7.53
C PHE A 221 8.06 5.37 7.76
N LEU A 222 8.55 6.41 7.07
CA LEU A 222 7.94 7.74 7.13
C LEU A 222 6.49 7.72 6.62
N VAL A 223 6.24 7.04 5.51
CA VAL A 223 4.88 6.85 4.96
C VAL A 223 4.01 6.09 5.97
N ALA A 224 4.52 5.00 6.54
CA ALA A 224 3.81 4.26 7.57
C ALA A 224 3.47 5.15 8.79
N ALA A 225 4.40 5.98 9.24
CA ALA A 225 4.17 6.92 10.34
C ALA A 225 3.10 7.97 10.00
N ILE A 226 3.10 8.52 8.78
CA ILE A 226 2.05 9.44 8.29
C ILE A 226 0.69 8.75 8.29
N VAL A 227 0.60 7.53 7.76
CA VAL A 227 -0.64 6.75 7.71
C VAL A 227 -1.16 6.46 9.11
N ILE A 228 -0.29 6.07 10.05
CA ILE A 228 -0.62 5.88 11.46
C ILE A 228 -1.15 7.19 12.06
N ALA A 229 -0.48 8.32 11.81
CA ALA A 229 -0.90 9.62 12.33
C ALA A 229 -2.29 10.03 11.81
N ILE A 230 -2.55 9.87 10.51
CA ILE A 230 -3.86 10.10 9.90
C ILE A 230 -4.90 9.20 10.57
N ALA A 231 -4.63 7.91 10.69
CA ALA A 231 -5.55 6.96 11.28
C ALA A 231 -5.86 7.27 12.76
N LEU A 232 -4.84 7.64 13.56
CA LEU A 232 -5.02 8.09 14.95
C LEU A 232 -5.88 9.35 15.03
N LEU A 233 -5.64 10.33 14.15
CA LEU A 233 -6.44 11.56 14.09
C LEU A 233 -7.92 11.23 13.79
N MET A 234 -8.17 10.33 12.84
CA MET A 234 -9.51 9.86 12.50
C MET A 234 -10.18 9.12 13.66
N GLN A 235 -9.43 8.28 14.38
CA GLN A 235 -9.93 7.60 15.58
C GLN A 235 -10.31 8.58 16.69
N ARG A 236 -9.54 9.65 16.87
CA ARG A 236 -9.84 10.69 17.86
C ARG A 236 -11.06 11.54 17.48
N ARG A 237 -11.24 11.84 16.18
CA ARG A 237 -12.37 12.63 15.67
C ARG A 237 -13.68 11.84 15.54
N GLY A 238 -13.59 10.52 15.52
CA GLY A 238 -14.75 9.63 15.53
C GLY A 238 -15.27 9.24 14.15
N PRO A 239 -16.13 8.21 14.08
CA PRO A 239 -16.52 7.55 12.84
C PRO A 239 -17.38 8.42 11.92
N ALA A 240 -18.24 9.29 12.47
CA ALA A 240 -19.10 10.16 11.65
C ALA A 240 -18.28 11.14 10.79
N ILE A 241 -17.22 11.73 11.37
CA ILE A 241 -16.33 12.66 10.66
C ILE A 241 -15.51 11.91 9.61
N ALA A 242 -14.99 10.73 9.96
CA ALA A 242 -14.28 9.86 9.03
C ALA A 242 -15.15 9.47 7.82
N ARG A 243 -16.41 9.09 8.05
CA ARG A 243 -17.35 8.76 6.98
C ARG A 243 -17.64 9.98 6.11
N GLY A 244 -17.86 11.14 6.74
CA GLY A 244 -18.04 12.40 6.02
C GLY A 244 -16.87 12.73 5.10
N LEU A 245 -15.63 12.56 5.56
CA LEU A 245 -14.42 12.78 4.77
C LEU A 245 -14.38 11.87 3.53
N TYR A 246 -14.59 10.56 3.70
CA TYR A 246 -14.49 9.60 2.59
C TYR A 246 -15.68 9.64 1.62
N VAL A 247 -16.87 10.04 2.07
CA VAL A 247 -18.04 10.16 1.19
C VAL A 247 -18.05 11.51 0.48
N ARG A 248 -17.66 12.59 1.15
CA ARG A 248 -17.86 13.96 0.64
C ARG A 248 -16.59 14.64 0.12
N ALA A 249 -15.40 14.29 0.63
CA ALA A 249 -14.17 14.99 0.28
C ALA A 249 -13.25 14.18 -0.64
N VAL A 250 -13.13 12.86 -0.42
CA VAL A 250 -12.25 12.01 -1.23
C VAL A 250 -12.72 11.89 -2.69
N PRO A 251 -14.01 11.68 -3.00
CA PRO A 251 -14.48 11.58 -4.39
C PRO A 251 -14.28 12.87 -5.22
N PRO A 252 -14.64 14.08 -4.74
CA PRO A 252 -14.38 15.28 -5.51
C PRO A 252 -12.88 15.56 -5.64
N TYR A 253 -12.07 15.22 -4.63
CA TYR A 253 -10.62 15.32 -4.77
C TYR A 253 -10.08 14.35 -5.83
N ALA A 254 -10.57 13.11 -5.87
CA ALA A 254 -10.22 12.16 -6.92
C ALA A 254 -10.65 12.65 -8.32
N ALA A 255 -11.83 13.25 -8.44
CA ALA A 255 -12.26 13.89 -9.69
C ALA A 255 -11.35 15.05 -10.11
N LEU A 256 -10.89 15.86 -9.14
CA LEU A 256 -9.89 16.90 -9.40
C LEU A 256 -8.56 16.30 -9.87
N VAL A 257 -8.06 15.25 -9.21
CA VAL A 257 -6.84 14.55 -9.65
C VAL A 257 -7.00 14.03 -11.08
N LEU A 258 -8.14 13.42 -11.40
CA LEU A 258 -8.45 12.96 -12.75
C LEU A 258 -8.42 14.12 -13.76
N ALA A 259 -9.05 15.25 -13.43
CA ALA A 259 -9.04 16.44 -14.28
C ALA A 259 -7.62 16.97 -14.51
N ILE A 260 -6.78 17.02 -13.46
CA ILE A 260 -5.37 17.41 -13.58
C ILE A 260 -4.65 16.44 -14.53
N VAL A 261 -4.79 15.12 -14.33
CA VAL A 261 -4.17 14.10 -15.20
C VAL A 261 -4.57 14.30 -16.68
N VAL A 262 -5.86 14.49 -16.95
CA VAL A 262 -6.38 14.71 -18.32
C VAL A 262 -5.83 16.01 -18.91
N VAL A 263 -5.90 17.12 -18.17
CA VAL A 263 -5.42 18.42 -18.64
C VAL A 263 -3.93 18.38 -18.91
N THR A 264 -3.12 17.83 -18.00
CA THR A 264 -1.68 17.69 -18.23
C THR A 264 -1.42 16.82 -19.44
N SER A 265 -2.13 15.68 -19.60
CA SER A 265 -2.02 14.79 -20.77
C SER A 265 -2.34 15.49 -22.10
N ILE A 266 -3.27 16.44 -22.12
CA ILE A 266 -3.59 17.23 -23.33
C ILE A 266 -2.49 18.26 -23.59
N LEU A 267 -1.99 18.92 -22.55
CA LEU A 267 -0.99 20.00 -22.67
C LEU A 267 0.42 19.50 -23.04
N MET A 268 0.73 18.23 -22.79
CA MET A 268 2.04 17.64 -23.12
C MET A 268 2.03 16.74 -24.36
N ARG A 269 0.86 16.59 -25.02
CA ARG A 269 0.78 16.04 -26.38
C ARG A 269 1.15 17.10 -27.41
#